data_AF-A0A9E4FY35-F1
#
_entry.id   AF-A0A9E4FY35-F1
#
_cell.length_a   1.000
_cell.length_b   1.000
_cell.length_c   1.000
_cell.angle_alpha   90.00
_cell.angle_beta   90.00
_cell.angle_gamma   90.00
#
_symmetry.space_group_name_H-M   'P 1'
#
loop_
_entity.id
_entity.type
_entity.pdbx_description
1 polymer ?
#
loop_
_entity_poly.entity_id
_entity_poly.type
_entity_poly.pdbx_seq_one_letter_code
_entity_poly.pdbx_strand_id
1 'polypeptide(L)'
;MSEPNQSTQAPADAPGDVVALRKKSLPRRIGCWLLIAVWFAILLTPCGLFYLAANGEIRLQHDQIPDPHAHPRLLISLISESADRGLRIESSTIQAEDGAPTICVETSVRFLLWESSGGNQNVSYCDCYKRPSLDAAWELISTYGTACSRAG
;
A
#
# COMPACT_ATOMS: atom_id res chain seq x y z
N MET A 1 -4.74 90.12 8.09
CA MET A 1 -4.91 88.66 8.29
C MET A 1 -3.94 88.02 7.30
N SER A 2 -2.72 87.77 7.75
CA SER A 2 -1.57 87.43 6.91
C SER A 2 -0.89 86.21 7.53
N GLU A 3 -0.68 85.15 6.75
CA GLU A 3 0.19 84.04 7.12
C GLU A 3 1.65 84.48 7.27
N PRO A 4 2.40 83.80 8.14
CA PRO A 4 3.70 83.31 7.69
C PRO A 4 4.06 81.89 8.20
N ASN A 5 4.32 81.00 7.23
CA ASN A 5 5.58 80.30 6.95
C ASN A 5 6.33 79.46 8.03
N GLN A 6 6.37 78.15 7.75
CA GLN A 6 7.53 77.24 7.68
C GLN A 6 8.31 76.71 8.91
N SER A 7 8.60 75.41 8.76
CA SER A 7 9.84 74.69 9.10
C SER A 7 9.99 74.14 10.52
N THR A 8 9.66 72.85 10.70
CA THR A 8 10.35 71.98 11.67
C THR A 8 10.32 70.50 11.21
N GLN A 9 11.48 70.08 10.68
CA GLN A 9 12.18 68.79 10.86
C GLN A 9 11.62 67.48 10.25
N ALA A 10 12.45 66.91 9.36
CA ALA A 10 12.52 65.49 9.06
C ALA A 10 13.30 64.73 10.16
N PRO A 11 13.03 63.43 10.32
CA PRO A 11 14.01 62.40 9.98
C PRO A 11 13.37 61.37 9.01
N ALA A 12 13.99 61.00 7.90
CA ALA A 12 15.06 60.01 7.83
C ALA A 12 14.74 58.74 8.63
N ASP A 13 13.87 57.88 8.10
CA ASP A 13 14.20 56.46 8.00
C ASP A 13 13.31 55.73 6.99
N ALA A 14 13.96 54.84 6.26
CA ALA A 14 13.50 54.11 5.10
C ALA A 14 12.49 52.99 5.48
N PRO A 15 11.86 52.35 4.48
CA PRO A 15 10.64 51.58 4.64
C PRO A 15 10.94 50.23 5.30
N GLY A 16 10.55 50.11 6.57
CA GLY A 16 10.41 48.81 7.22
C GLY A 16 9.12 48.15 6.76
N ASP A 17 9.06 47.74 5.49
CA ASP A 17 8.11 46.76 5.00
C ASP A 17 8.24 45.49 5.87
N VAL A 18 7.42 45.40 6.92
CA VAL A 18 7.14 44.13 7.59
C VAL A 18 6.29 43.30 6.64
N VAL A 19 6.89 42.82 5.56
CA VAL A 19 6.41 41.64 4.84
C VAL A 19 6.62 40.48 5.79
N ALA A 20 5.68 40.32 6.72
CA ALA A 20 5.46 39.07 7.41
C ALA A 20 5.14 38.06 6.30
N LEU A 21 6.18 37.35 5.85
CA LEU A 21 6.05 36.16 5.02
C LEU A 21 5.24 35.17 5.84
N ARG A 22 3.92 35.24 5.68
CA ARG A 22 2.94 34.29 6.14
C ARG A 22 3.34 32.98 5.49
N LYS A 23 4.17 32.18 6.17
CA LYS A 23 4.46 30.80 5.83
C LYS A 23 3.11 30.13 5.64
N LYS A 24 2.66 30.02 4.39
CA LYS A 24 1.40 29.36 4.04
C LYS A 24 1.52 27.96 4.60
N SER A 25 0.68 27.66 5.58
CA SER A 25 0.68 26.42 6.33
C SER A 25 0.35 25.24 5.40
N LEU A 26 1.38 24.71 4.75
CA LEU A 26 1.40 23.42 4.06
C LEU A 26 0.74 22.28 4.85
N PRO A 27 0.87 22.14 6.20
CA PRO A 27 0.19 21.06 6.92
C PRO A 27 -1.33 21.10 6.82
N ARG A 28 -1.93 22.29 6.63
CA ARG A 28 -3.40 22.42 6.52
C ARG A 28 -3.92 21.91 5.17
N ARG A 29 -3.10 21.98 4.11
CA ARG A 29 -3.47 21.43 2.79
C ARG A 29 -3.40 19.91 2.79
N ILE A 30 -2.35 19.34 3.38
CA ILE A 30 -2.19 17.88 3.50
C ILE A 30 -3.33 17.29 4.35
N GLY A 31 -3.66 17.92 5.48
CA GLY A 31 -4.79 17.48 6.31
C GLY A 31 -6.13 17.53 5.58
N CYS A 32 -6.37 18.57 4.76
CA CYS A 32 -7.58 18.67 3.95
C CYS A 32 -7.65 17.56 2.88
N TRP A 33 -6.54 17.30 2.17
CA TRP A 33 -6.46 16.21 1.19
C TRP A 33 -6.65 14.84 1.82
N LEU A 34 -6.07 14.60 3.00
CA LEU A 34 -6.28 13.36 3.74
C LEU A 34 -7.75 13.18 4.13
N LEU A 35 -8.41 14.23 4.63
CA LEU A 35 -9.81 14.16 5.01
C LEU A 35 -10.71 13.88 3.79
N ILE A 36 -10.44 14.54 2.66
CA ILE A 36 -11.14 14.27 1.40
C ILE A 36 -10.89 12.83 0.94
N ALA A 37 -9.64 12.34 0.98
CA ALA A 37 -9.31 10.98 0.58
C ALA A 37 -10.02 9.93 1.46
N VAL A 38 -10.03 10.13 2.79
CA VAL A 38 -10.75 9.27 3.73
C VAL A 38 -12.25 9.31 3.48
N TRP A 39 -12.82 10.49 3.24
CA TRP A 39 -14.24 10.65 2.90
C TRP A 39 -14.63 9.88 1.64
N PHE A 40 -13.83 10.01 0.58
CA PHE A 40 -14.03 9.25 -0.65
C PHE A 40 -13.88 7.74 -0.43
N ALA A 41 -12.90 7.31 0.38
CA ALA A 41 -12.73 5.89 0.70
C ALA A 41 -13.97 5.32 1.40
N ILE A 42 -14.57 6.05 2.35
CA ILE A 42 -15.81 5.63 3.03
C ILE A 42 -16.97 5.50 2.04
N LEU A 43 -17.14 6.48 1.14
CA LEU A 43 -18.22 6.43 0.14
C LEU A 43 -18.01 5.34 -0.92
N LEU A 44 -16.76 5.03 -1.28
CA LEU A 44 -16.43 4.00 -2.26
C LEU A 44 -16.39 2.58 -1.67
N THR A 45 -16.23 2.45 -0.35
CA THR A 45 -16.21 1.16 0.34
C THR A 45 -17.40 0.26 -0.02
N PRO A 46 -18.68 0.70 0.07
CA PRO A 46 -19.81 -0.15 -0.30
C PRO A 46 -19.81 -0.57 -1.77
N CYS A 47 -19.39 0.32 -2.68
CA CYS A 47 -19.26 -0.01 -4.11
C CYS A 47 -18.18 -1.07 -4.34
N GLY A 48 -17.04 -0.96 -3.65
CA GLY A 48 -15.96 -1.94 -3.72
C GLY A 48 -16.38 -3.31 -3.17
N LEU A 49 -17.10 -3.33 -2.05
CA LEU A 49 -17.65 -4.57 -1.48
C LEU A 49 -18.69 -5.21 -2.41
N PHE A 50 -19.56 -4.42 -3.02
CA PHE A 50 -20.54 -4.94 -3.99
C PHE A 50 -19.85 -5.53 -5.22
N TYR A 51 -18.83 -4.85 -5.75
CA TYR A 51 -18.03 -5.37 -6.85
C TYR A 51 -17.34 -6.69 -6.49
N LEU A 52 -16.77 -6.77 -5.29
CA LEU A 52 -16.15 -8.00 -4.77
C LEU A 52 -17.17 -9.13 -4.61
N ALA A 53 -18.37 -8.82 -4.11
CA ALA A 53 -19.45 -9.80 -3.97
C ALA A 53 -19.97 -10.32 -5.32
N ALA A 54 -19.95 -9.49 -6.37
CA ALA A 54 -20.39 -9.88 -7.71
C ALA A 54 -19.33 -10.71 -8.48
N ASN A 55 -18.05 -10.36 -8.35
CA ASN A 55 -16.97 -11.02 -9.09
C ASN A 55 -16.27 -12.15 -8.30
N GLY A 56 -16.44 -12.20 -6.99
CA GLY A 56 -15.86 -13.20 -6.10
C GLY A 56 -14.38 -12.98 -5.77
N GLU A 57 -13.59 -12.45 -6.72
CA GLU A 57 -12.17 -12.14 -6.51
C GLU A 57 -11.68 -10.89 -7.26
N ILE A 58 -10.68 -10.24 -6.67
CA ILE A 58 -9.82 -9.23 -7.31
C ILE A 58 -8.39 -9.77 -7.25
N ARG A 59 -7.79 -10.04 -8.41
CA ARG A 59 -6.44 -10.60 -8.53
C ARG A 59 -5.52 -9.63 -9.26
N LEU A 60 -4.44 -9.22 -8.59
CA LEU A 60 -3.30 -8.58 -9.21
C LEU A 60 -2.19 -9.61 -9.37
N GLN A 61 -1.83 -9.89 -10.62
CA GLN A 61 -0.76 -10.82 -10.97
C GLN A 61 0.60 -10.15 -10.86
N HIS A 62 1.64 -10.97 -10.80
CA HIS A 62 3.02 -10.54 -10.71
C HIS A 62 3.80 -11.06 -11.92
N ASP A 63 4.31 -10.17 -12.77
CA ASP A 63 4.92 -10.57 -14.05
C ASP A 63 6.34 -11.14 -13.91
N GLN A 64 6.95 -10.99 -12.72
CA GLN A 64 8.36 -11.32 -12.45
C GLN A 64 8.56 -12.62 -11.66
N ILE A 65 7.53 -13.47 -11.55
CA ILE A 65 7.61 -14.74 -10.81
C ILE A 65 7.35 -15.97 -11.70
N PRO A 66 7.91 -17.13 -11.32
CA PRO A 66 7.45 -18.44 -11.76
C PRO A 66 5.99 -18.60 -11.37
N ASP A 67 5.16 -19.06 -12.32
CA ASP A 67 3.72 -19.25 -12.14
C ASP A 67 2.99 -18.05 -11.51
N PRO A 68 2.75 -16.98 -12.28
CA PRO A 68 2.01 -15.79 -11.83
C PRO A 68 0.61 -16.07 -11.30
N HIS A 69 0.04 -17.22 -11.66
CA HIS A 69 -1.29 -17.62 -11.22
C HIS A 69 -1.29 -18.25 -9.83
N ALA A 70 -0.20 -18.93 -9.45
CA ALA A 70 -0.02 -19.55 -8.14
C ALA A 70 0.32 -18.53 -7.04
N HIS A 71 1.08 -17.46 -7.35
CA HIS A 71 1.50 -16.47 -6.34
C HIS A 71 1.09 -15.03 -6.70
N PRO A 72 -0.21 -14.68 -6.61
CA PRO A 72 -0.65 -13.34 -6.94
C PRO A 72 -0.01 -12.30 -6.02
N ARG A 73 0.35 -11.14 -6.58
CA ARG A 73 0.88 -10.01 -5.81
C ARG A 73 -0.12 -9.57 -4.74
N LEU A 74 -1.39 -9.53 -5.11
CA LEU A 74 -2.51 -9.27 -4.22
C LEU A 74 -3.74 -9.98 -4.76
N LEU A 75 -4.35 -10.83 -3.94
CA LEU A 75 -5.63 -11.44 -4.19
C LEU A 75 -6.55 -11.11 -3.02
N ILE A 76 -7.69 -10.50 -3.31
CA ILE A 76 -8.78 -10.30 -2.34
C ILE A 76 -9.95 -11.11 -2.85
N SER A 77 -10.40 -12.08 -2.08
CA SER A 77 -11.49 -12.99 -2.45
C SER A 77 -12.50 -13.13 -1.32
N LEU A 78 -13.77 -13.28 -1.68
CA LEU A 78 -14.84 -13.54 -0.73
C LEU A 78 -15.05 -15.05 -0.59
N ILE A 79 -14.98 -15.54 0.64
CA ILE A 79 -15.33 -16.91 1.00
C ILE A 79 -16.76 -16.89 1.52
N SER A 80 -17.63 -17.70 0.90
CA SER A 80 -19.08 -17.76 1.18
C SER A 80 -19.57 -19.20 1.35
N GLU A 81 -18.71 -20.06 1.88
CA GLU A 81 -19.05 -21.47 2.14
C GLU A 81 -20.03 -21.60 3.32
N SER A 82 -20.61 -22.79 3.47
CA SER A 82 -21.64 -23.03 4.50
C SER A 82 -21.08 -22.98 5.93
N ALA A 83 -19.83 -23.40 6.12
CA ALA A 83 -19.14 -23.44 7.40
C ALA A 83 -18.14 -22.29 7.61
N ASP A 84 -17.71 -21.66 6.51
CA ASP A 84 -16.61 -20.71 6.48
C ASP A 84 -17.01 -19.50 5.64
N ARG A 85 -16.93 -18.30 6.23
CA ARG A 85 -17.27 -17.04 5.57
C ARG A 85 -16.28 -15.96 5.93
N GLY A 86 -15.95 -15.11 4.97
CA GLY A 86 -15.13 -13.94 5.22
C GLY A 86 -14.34 -13.49 4.00
N LEU A 87 -13.41 -12.57 4.23
CA LEU A 87 -12.55 -12.03 3.20
C LEU A 87 -11.17 -12.65 3.31
N ARG A 88 -10.74 -13.36 2.28
CA ARG A 88 -9.38 -13.87 2.14
C ARG A 88 -8.54 -12.85 1.39
N ILE A 89 -7.46 -12.43 2.02
CA ILE A 89 -6.42 -11.59 1.45
C ILE A 89 -5.16 -12.43 1.34
N GLU A 90 -4.69 -12.63 0.12
CA GLU A 90 -3.45 -13.32 -0.18
C GLU A 90 -2.49 -12.36 -0.87
N SER A 91 -1.23 -12.40 -0.45
CA SER A 91 -0.18 -11.56 -1.03
C SER A 91 1.12 -12.33 -1.04
N SER A 92 1.82 -12.28 -2.17
CA SER A 92 3.13 -12.86 -2.34
C SER A 92 4.23 -11.79 -2.33
N THR A 93 5.40 -12.16 -1.81
CA THR A 93 6.63 -11.36 -1.88
C THR A 93 7.79 -12.24 -2.33
N ILE A 94 8.63 -11.72 -3.20
CA ILE A 94 9.80 -12.43 -3.69
C ILE A 94 10.96 -12.16 -2.74
N GLN A 95 11.52 -13.23 -2.18
CA GLN A 95 12.81 -13.25 -1.52
C GLN A 95 13.81 -13.84 -2.53
N ALA A 96 14.43 -12.97 -3.31
CA ALA A 96 15.52 -13.31 -4.21
C ALA A 96 16.77 -12.54 -3.76
N GLU A 97 17.91 -13.22 -3.75
CA GLU A 97 19.20 -12.54 -3.73
C GLU A 97 19.60 -12.19 -5.18
N ASP A 98 20.08 -10.97 -5.38
CA ASP A 98 20.50 -10.48 -6.70
C ASP A 98 21.55 -11.42 -7.32
N GLY A 99 21.20 -12.04 -8.45
CA GLY A 99 22.09 -12.94 -9.20
C GLY A 99 22.07 -14.41 -8.75
N ALA A 100 21.24 -14.79 -7.78
CA ALA A 100 21.09 -16.19 -7.38
C ALA A 100 20.27 -17.00 -8.42
N PRO A 101 20.63 -18.27 -8.69
CA PRO A 101 19.85 -19.16 -9.56
C PRO A 101 18.57 -19.68 -8.88
N THR A 102 18.32 -19.27 -7.64
CA THR A 102 17.21 -19.69 -6.79
C THR A 102 16.45 -18.47 -6.31
N ILE A 103 15.11 -18.53 -6.37
CA ILE A 103 14.22 -17.51 -5.83
C ILE A 103 13.23 -18.20 -4.89
N CYS A 104 12.89 -17.56 -3.79
CA CYS A 104 11.85 -18.05 -2.90
C CYS A 104 10.70 -17.05 -2.85
N VAL A 105 9.48 -17.52 -2.97
CA VAL A 105 8.27 -16.68 -2.94
C VAL A 105 7.57 -16.98 -1.63
N GLU A 106 7.50 -15.98 -0.76
CA GLU A 106 6.72 -16.06 0.47
C GLU A 106 5.30 -15.61 0.17
N THR A 107 4.34 -16.49 0.40
CA THR A 107 2.92 -16.17 0.27
C THR A 107 2.26 -16.14 1.63
N SER A 108 1.61 -15.02 1.93
CA SER A 108 0.88 -14.80 3.17
C SER A 108 -0.61 -14.76 2.88
N VAL A 109 -1.38 -15.56 3.62
CA VAL A 109 -2.84 -15.60 3.56
C VAL A 109 -3.40 -15.11 4.89
N ARG A 110 -4.24 -14.10 4.81
CA ARG A 110 -4.92 -13.47 5.94
C ARG A 110 -6.42 -13.50 5.73
N PHE A 111 -7.16 -13.72 6.80
CA PHE A 111 -8.61 -13.67 6.79
C PHE A 111 -9.10 -12.48 7.59
N LEU A 112 -9.98 -11.66 6.98
CA LEU A 112 -10.69 -10.55 7.62
C LEU A 112 -12.17 -10.88 7.69
N LEU A 113 -12.84 -10.38 8.74
CA LEU A 113 -14.26 -10.66 8.99
C LEU A 113 -14.55 -12.17 8.92
N TRP A 114 -13.62 -12.95 9.45
CA TRP A 114 -13.61 -14.41 9.34
C TRP A 114 -14.57 -15.01 10.37
N GLU A 115 -15.57 -15.72 9.86
CA GLU A 115 -16.49 -16.55 10.61
C GLU A 115 -16.22 -18.00 10.18
N SER A 116 -15.67 -18.79 11.09
CA SER A 116 -15.35 -20.20 10.85
C SER A 116 -15.52 -20.99 12.14
N SER A 117 -15.76 -22.29 11.97
CA SER A 117 -15.70 -23.25 13.08
C SER A 117 -14.28 -23.44 13.66
N GLY A 118 -13.24 -23.07 12.89
CA GLY A 118 -11.85 -23.05 13.34
C GLY A 118 -11.39 -21.65 13.78
N GLY A 119 -10.36 -21.58 14.63
CA GLY A 119 -9.79 -20.32 15.11
C GLY A 119 -9.06 -19.50 14.03
N ASN A 120 -7.99 -18.80 14.41
CA ASN A 120 -7.18 -18.02 13.48
C ASN A 120 -6.49 -18.94 12.44
N GLN A 121 -6.88 -18.81 11.16
CA GLN A 121 -6.35 -19.60 10.04
C GLN A 121 -5.28 -18.87 9.23
N ASN A 122 -4.78 -17.72 9.72
CA ASN A 122 -3.74 -17.00 9.01
C ASN A 122 -2.48 -17.85 8.87
N VAL A 123 -2.01 -18.03 7.64
CA VAL A 123 -0.88 -18.88 7.31
C VAL A 123 0.07 -18.16 6.37
N SER A 124 1.36 -18.48 6.49
CA SER A 124 2.35 -18.15 5.48
C SER A 124 3.06 -19.41 5.04
N TYR A 125 3.37 -19.48 3.76
CA TYR A 125 4.11 -20.57 3.15
C TYR A 125 5.16 -20.00 2.20
N CYS A 126 6.19 -20.78 1.92
CA CYS A 126 7.33 -20.37 1.11
C CYS A 126 7.63 -21.41 0.05
N ASP A 127 7.59 -21.00 -1.21
CA ASP A 127 7.88 -21.84 -2.36
C ASP A 127 9.18 -21.40 -3.02
N CYS A 128 10.18 -22.29 -3.04
CA CYS A 128 11.49 -22.02 -3.61
C CYS A 128 11.64 -22.67 -4.97
N TYR A 129 11.96 -21.84 -5.95
CA TYR A 129 12.16 -22.21 -7.33
C TYR A 129 13.64 -22.06 -7.68
N LYS A 130 14.14 -22.95 -8.52
CA LYS A 130 15.46 -22.80 -9.13
C LYS A 130 15.32 -22.85 -10.63
N ARG A 131 16.19 -22.11 -11.30
CA ARG A 131 16.30 -22.15 -12.74
C ARG A 131 17.75 -22.46 -13.13
N PRO A 132 18.01 -23.57 -13.85
CA PRO A 132 19.36 -23.98 -14.19
C PRO A 132 20.06 -23.07 -15.23
N SER A 133 19.31 -22.36 -16.07
CA SER A 133 19.82 -21.39 -17.05
C SER A 133 18.76 -20.33 -17.40
N LEU A 134 19.15 -19.17 -17.93
CA LEU A 134 18.21 -18.07 -18.20
C LEU A 134 17.03 -18.45 -19.12
N ASP A 135 17.22 -19.44 -20.00
CA ASP A 135 16.21 -19.91 -20.95
C ASP A 135 15.44 -21.15 -20.45
N ALA A 136 15.80 -21.72 -19.31
CA ALA A 136 15.11 -22.86 -18.72
C ALA A 136 13.84 -22.45 -17.97
N ALA A 137 12.90 -23.37 -17.85
CA ALA A 137 11.75 -23.20 -16.97
C ALA A 137 12.20 -23.16 -15.50
N TRP A 138 11.42 -22.47 -14.67
CA TRP A 138 11.57 -22.54 -13.23
C TRP A 138 11.02 -23.86 -12.71
N GLU A 139 11.79 -24.51 -11.84
CA GLU A 139 11.39 -25.76 -11.20
C GLU A 139 11.22 -25.53 -9.70
N LEU A 140 10.08 -25.96 -9.16
CA LEU A 140 9.82 -25.95 -7.73
C LEU A 140 10.71 -27.00 -7.06
N ILE A 141 11.60 -26.55 -6.17
CA ILE A 141 12.48 -27.45 -5.41
C ILE A 141 11.85 -27.81 -4.07
N SER A 142 11.31 -26.83 -3.36
CA SER A 142 10.84 -27.03 -2.00
C SER A 142 9.70 -26.08 -1.64
N THR A 143 8.74 -26.62 -0.88
CA THR A 143 7.66 -25.88 -0.25
C THR A 143 7.79 -25.99 1.26
N TYR A 144 7.77 -24.86 1.96
CA TYR A 144 7.78 -24.79 3.42
C TYR A 144 6.43 -24.27 3.92
N GLY A 145 5.88 -24.91 4.96
CA GLY A 145 4.64 -24.47 5.63
C GLY A 145 4.83 -23.28 6.58
N THR A 146 5.87 -22.48 6.37
CA THR A 146 6.24 -21.31 7.17
C THR A 146 6.74 -20.19 6.26
N ALA A 147 6.87 -18.97 6.81
CA ALA A 147 7.54 -17.87 6.13
C ALA A 147 8.93 -18.27 5.63
N CYS A 148 9.39 -17.64 4.55
CA CYS A 148 10.73 -17.88 4.04
C CYS A 148 11.75 -17.44 5.10
N SER A 149 12.55 -18.37 5.62
CA SER A 149 13.75 -17.98 6.36
C SER A 149 14.64 -17.24 5.38
N ARG A 150 14.87 -15.94 5.61
CA ARG A 150 16.01 -15.25 4.97
C ARG A 150 17.21 -16.15 5.18
N ALA A 151 17.75 -16.73 4.11
CA ALA A 151 19.04 -17.38 4.17
C ALA A 151 19.99 -16.32 4.75
N GLY A 152 20.52 -16.60 5.94
CA GLY A 152 21.49 -15.72 6.60
C GLY A 152 22.85 -15.84 5.96
#